data_AF-A0A4Q2U2D3-F1
#
_entry.id   AF-A0A4Q2U2D3-F1
#
_cell.length_a   1.000
_cell.length_b   1.000
_cell.length_c   1.000
_cell.angle_alpha   90.00
_cell.angle_beta   90.00
_cell.angle_gamma   90.00
#
_symmetry.space_group_name_H-M   'P 1'
#
loop_
_entity.id
_entity.type
_entity.pdbx_description
1 polymer ?
#
loop_
_entity_poly.entity_id
_entity_poly.type
_entity_poly.pdbx_seq_one_letter_code
_entity_poly.pdbx_strand_id
1 'polypeptide(L)'
;MNLSNLLRFGALVFLLTSESSAKADSEALSAIATLPCDELGYNNLSRNSQGDAPFGIPLRQWDQEAVSSIYDRIRACSGEIDPVQARLAQQQGSRFLDGIVRRAASARAGAQRDVALMETIQKNLADIETSTLPPDQILSKLDGVQAGVQAVSRALPPDIRDAFQRRIDAKRAALNAVLQAQAEREQKAAEDRFARLRAAADTAATVPPGSPSISASSGDPPSDARQGRSDGDRQQNAPLVPPQQPVVVASTPPSFVHVTGPMTPTVVAPNHPEDAKPAARSVVRLAPSGTSLNPPKNRTASVLPPADEGPIADHPILSILIAIYILVAGVIVLPLVRRPVMAWYRSQRWYVRGKDPIDILFKQIGMRANVEFFAFMVACLVGALGGWIYVFMRAQGGKPAVVSTAD
;
A
#
# COMPACT_ATOMS: atom_id res chain seq x y z
N MET A 1 -1.06 13.00 14.27
CA MET A 1 -0.09 13.33 13.19
C MET A 1 -0.90 13.72 11.96
N ASN A 2 -0.77 14.94 11.42
CA ASN A 2 -1.63 15.42 10.32
C ASN A 2 -1.27 14.76 8.98
N LEU A 3 -2.29 14.40 8.20
CA LEU A 3 -2.22 13.75 6.87
C LEU A 3 -1.27 14.49 5.89
N SER A 4 -1.28 15.81 5.95
CA SER A 4 -0.39 16.69 5.18
C SER A 4 1.10 16.42 5.45
N ASN A 5 1.47 16.15 6.71
CA ASN A 5 2.87 15.88 7.06
C ASN A 5 3.32 14.50 6.59
N LEU A 6 2.40 13.51 6.54
CA LEU A 6 2.72 12.16 6.07
C LEU A 6 2.80 12.09 4.54
N LEU A 7 1.94 12.82 3.82
CA LEU A 7 2.00 12.96 2.36
C LEU A 7 3.23 13.74 1.91
N ARG A 8 3.61 14.80 2.64
CA ARG A 8 4.87 15.51 2.41
C ARG A 8 6.07 14.62 2.68
N PHE A 9 6.03 13.80 3.73
CA PHE A 9 7.10 12.84 4.01
C PHE A 9 7.20 11.76 2.94
N GLY A 10 6.07 11.23 2.45
CA GLY A 10 6.03 10.26 1.35
C GLY A 10 6.54 10.85 0.02
N ALA A 11 6.13 12.08 -0.31
CA ALA A 11 6.63 12.79 -1.48
C ALA A 11 8.13 13.12 -1.38
N LEU A 12 8.61 13.44 -0.17
CA LEU A 12 10.02 13.74 0.09
C LEU A 12 10.88 12.47 0.06
N VAL A 13 10.39 11.34 0.57
CA VAL A 13 11.02 10.02 0.39
C VAL A 13 11.06 9.62 -1.09
N PHE A 14 9.98 9.85 -1.84
CA PHE A 14 9.92 9.58 -3.27
C PHE A 14 10.90 10.46 -4.07
N LEU A 15 10.98 11.75 -3.76
CA LEU A 15 11.93 12.69 -4.36
C LEU A 15 13.39 12.35 -4.01
N LEU A 16 13.67 12.00 -2.75
CA LEU A 16 15.00 11.54 -2.32
C LEU A 16 15.39 10.22 -3.01
N THR A 17 14.44 9.31 -3.25
CA THR A 17 14.72 8.11 -4.06
C THR A 17 14.95 8.45 -5.54
N SER A 18 14.31 9.49 -6.08
CA SER A 18 14.53 9.93 -7.47
C SER A 18 15.88 10.60 -7.70
N GLU A 19 16.37 11.43 -6.75
CA GLU A 19 17.73 12.00 -6.81
C GLU A 19 18.82 10.93 -6.62
N SER A 20 18.53 9.88 -5.83
CA SER A 20 19.42 8.72 -5.72
C SER A 20 19.54 7.95 -7.02
N SER A 21 18.52 8.00 -7.90
CA SER A 21 18.54 7.35 -9.21
C SER A 21 19.56 8.00 -10.14
N ALA A 22 19.52 9.33 -10.30
CA ALA A 22 20.43 10.03 -11.22
C ALA A 22 21.92 9.81 -10.86
N LYS A 23 22.22 9.66 -9.56
CA LYS A 23 23.59 9.36 -9.09
C LYS A 23 23.96 7.88 -9.29
N ALA A 24 23.01 6.97 -9.07
CA ALA A 24 23.17 5.54 -9.36
C ALA A 24 23.36 5.27 -10.86
N ASP A 25 22.69 6.05 -11.72
CA ASP A 25 22.79 5.94 -13.18
C ASP A 25 24.23 6.27 -13.64
N SER A 26 24.86 7.31 -13.08
CA SER A 26 26.28 7.64 -13.37
C SER A 26 27.28 6.57 -12.90
N GLU A 27 27.00 5.90 -11.78
CA GLU A 27 27.87 4.85 -11.25
C GLU A 27 27.73 3.54 -12.04
N ALA A 28 26.51 3.18 -12.45
CA ALA A 28 26.26 2.05 -13.34
C ALA A 28 26.98 2.21 -14.69
N LEU A 29 26.94 3.41 -15.27
CA LEU A 29 27.65 3.74 -16.51
C LEU A 29 29.17 3.62 -16.35
N SER A 30 29.73 4.11 -15.24
CA SER A 30 31.17 3.97 -14.98
C SER A 30 31.59 2.52 -14.73
N ALA A 31 30.74 1.72 -14.08
CA ALA A 31 30.99 0.29 -13.88
C ALA A 31 31.06 -0.45 -15.22
N ILE A 32 30.12 -0.16 -16.14
CA ILE A 32 30.14 -0.69 -17.52
C ILE A 32 31.46 -0.37 -18.22
N ALA A 33 31.92 0.88 -18.14
CA ALA A 33 33.14 1.33 -18.81
C ALA A 33 34.39 0.59 -18.31
N THR A 34 34.36 0.07 -17.08
CA THR A 34 35.46 -0.67 -16.45
C THR A 34 35.32 -2.20 -16.53
N LEU A 35 34.26 -2.73 -17.17
CA LEU A 35 34.08 -4.17 -17.29
C LEU A 35 35.27 -4.80 -18.03
N PRO A 36 35.89 -5.85 -17.46
CA PRO A 36 37.00 -6.52 -18.11
C PRO A 36 36.49 -7.28 -19.36
N CYS A 37 37.36 -7.46 -20.35
CA CYS A 37 36.95 -7.96 -21.67
C CYS A 37 36.49 -9.43 -21.67
N ASP A 38 36.87 -10.21 -20.66
CA ASP A 38 36.40 -11.57 -20.39
C ASP A 38 34.92 -11.61 -19.97
N GLU A 39 34.46 -10.63 -19.19
CA GLU A 39 33.05 -10.46 -18.81
C GLU A 39 32.16 -10.07 -20.01
N LEU A 40 32.75 -9.53 -21.07
CA LEU A 40 32.06 -9.18 -22.32
C LEU A 40 32.16 -10.29 -23.39
N GLY A 41 32.71 -11.45 -23.02
CA GLY A 41 32.73 -12.63 -23.87
C GLY A 41 31.33 -13.18 -24.16
N TYR A 42 31.22 -13.91 -25.27
CA TYR A 42 29.96 -14.52 -25.75
C TYR A 42 29.17 -15.27 -24.66
N ASN A 43 29.85 -16.10 -23.87
CA ASN A 43 29.22 -16.90 -22.82
C ASN A 43 28.61 -16.04 -21.71
N ASN A 44 29.27 -14.93 -21.34
CA ASN A 44 28.82 -14.03 -20.29
C ASN A 44 27.70 -13.10 -20.78
N LEU A 45 27.75 -12.63 -22.03
CA LEU A 45 26.64 -11.90 -22.65
C LEU A 45 25.37 -12.75 -22.72
N SER A 46 25.49 -14.02 -23.13
CA SER A 46 24.36 -14.96 -23.16
C SER A 46 23.77 -15.20 -21.77
N ARG A 47 24.63 -15.43 -20.76
CA ARG A 47 24.18 -15.64 -19.37
C ARG A 47 23.49 -14.40 -18.78
N ASN A 48 24.06 -13.22 -19.01
CA ASN A 48 23.48 -11.96 -18.54
C ASN A 48 22.19 -11.58 -19.28
N SER A 49 21.96 -12.12 -20.49
CA SER A 49 20.76 -11.85 -21.28
C SER A 49 19.47 -12.34 -20.61
N GLN A 50 19.54 -13.36 -19.76
CA GLN A 50 18.34 -13.98 -19.19
C GLN A 50 17.94 -13.42 -17.82
N GLY A 51 18.80 -12.61 -17.18
CA GLY A 51 18.54 -12.06 -15.84
C GLY A 51 17.69 -10.78 -15.84
N ASP A 52 17.08 -10.48 -14.69
CA ASP A 52 16.34 -9.24 -14.41
C ASP A 52 17.26 -8.01 -14.20
N ALA A 53 18.55 -8.26 -14.03
CA ALA A 53 19.60 -7.24 -13.87
C ALA A 53 20.88 -7.64 -14.61
N PRO A 54 20.95 -7.47 -15.95
CA PRO A 54 22.16 -7.77 -16.71
C PRO A 54 23.33 -6.93 -16.19
N PHE A 55 24.47 -7.56 -15.89
CA PHE A 55 25.63 -6.91 -15.26
C PHE A 55 25.33 -6.23 -13.91
N GLY A 56 24.30 -6.69 -13.20
CA GLY A 56 23.88 -6.11 -11.92
C GLY A 56 23.11 -4.79 -12.06
N ILE A 57 22.79 -4.36 -13.28
CA ILE A 57 22.02 -3.14 -13.55
C ILE A 57 20.56 -3.52 -13.76
N PRO A 58 19.63 -3.10 -12.89
CA PRO A 58 18.20 -3.33 -13.04
C PRO A 58 17.68 -2.85 -14.40
N LEU A 59 16.82 -3.64 -15.07
CA LEU A 59 16.27 -3.31 -16.40
C LEU A 59 15.69 -1.88 -16.54
N ARG A 60 15.15 -1.31 -15.46
CA ARG A 60 14.60 0.06 -15.45
C ARG A 60 15.67 1.16 -15.65
N GLN A 61 16.92 0.90 -15.28
CA GLN A 61 18.06 1.81 -15.38
C GLN A 61 18.76 1.74 -16.73
N TRP A 62 18.36 0.82 -17.62
CA TRP A 62 18.96 0.70 -18.95
C TRP A 62 18.45 1.77 -19.90
N ASP A 63 19.16 2.90 -19.95
CA ASP A 63 18.92 3.98 -20.90
C ASP A 63 19.77 3.85 -22.18
N GLN A 64 19.60 4.81 -23.09
CA GLN A 64 20.31 4.81 -24.37
C GLN A 64 21.83 4.98 -24.16
N GLU A 65 22.24 5.67 -23.10
CA GLU A 65 23.64 5.94 -22.76
C GLU A 65 24.35 4.67 -22.25
N ALA A 66 23.68 3.88 -21.41
CA ALA A 66 24.18 2.59 -20.93
C ALA A 66 24.35 1.58 -22.06
N VAL A 67 23.40 1.57 -23.00
CA VAL A 67 23.46 0.74 -24.19
C VAL A 67 24.65 1.14 -25.08
N SER A 68 24.85 2.44 -25.33
CA SER A 68 26.01 2.90 -26.11
C SER A 68 27.34 2.61 -25.40
N SER A 69 27.40 2.78 -24.08
CA SER A 69 28.62 2.52 -23.30
C SER A 69 29.06 1.05 -23.38
N ILE A 70 28.11 0.11 -23.30
CA ILE A 70 28.42 -1.31 -23.51
C ILE A 70 28.85 -1.58 -24.94
N TYR A 71 28.20 -0.96 -25.94
CA TYR A 71 28.57 -1.15 -27.34
C TYR A 71 30.00 -0.69 -27.62
N ASP A 72 30.38 0.47 -27.08
CA ASP A 72 31.73 1.00 -27.19
C ASP A 72 32.75 0.14 -26.46
N ARG A 73 32.39 -0.41 -25.29
CA ARG A 73 33.24 -1.33 -24.55
C ARG A 73 33.44 -2.67 -25.27
N ILE A 74 32.38 -3.25 -25.85
CA ILE A 74 32.48 -4.47 -26.70
C ILE A 74 33.38 -4.19 -27.91
N ARG A 75 33.25 -3.02 -28.53
CA ARG A 75 34.11 -2.62 -29.65
C ARG A 75 35.57 -2.47 -29.21
N ALA A 76 35.84 -1.84 -28.06
CA ALA A 76 37.20 -1.71 -27.53
C ALA A 76 37.84 -3.09 -27.26
N CYS A 77 37.09 -4.01 -26.65
CA CYS A 77 37.56 -5.36 -26.34
C CYS A 77 37.76 -6.25 -27.59
N SER A 78 37.13 -5.92 -28.73
CA SER A 78 37.26 -6.70 -29.96
C SER A 78 38.68 -6.73 -30.54
N GLY A 79 39.54 -5.78 -30.15
CA GLY A 79 40.96 -5.76 -30.54
C GLY A 79 41.86 -6.69 -29.71
N GLU A 80 41.41 -7.12 -28.53
CA GLU A 80 42.19 -7.95 -27.61
C GLU A 80 41.86 -9.45 -27.71
N ILE A 81 40.78 -9.80 -28.41
CA ILE A 81 40.23 -11.15 -28.49
C ILE A 81 40.43 -11.69 -29.93
N ASP A 82 40.44 -13.02 -30.08
CA ASP A 82 40.42 -13.70 -31.37
C ASP A 82 39.38 -13.07 -32.34
N PRO A 83 39.77 -12.70 -33.59
CA PRO A 83 38.88 -12.07 -34.57
C PRO A 83 37.59 -12.86 -34.85
N VAL A 84 37.59 -14.19 -34.71
CA VAL A 84 36.38 -15.00 -34.87
C VAL A 84 35.42 -14.78 -33.70
N GLN A 85 35.94 -14.78 -32.46
CA GLN A 85 35.15 -14.50 -31.26
C GLN A 85 34.66 -13.05 -31.22
N ALA A 86 35.48 -12.10 -31.69
CA ALA A 86 35.09 -10.70 -31.82
C ALA A 86 33.85 -10.50 -32.71
N ARG A 87 33.80 -11.18 -33.88
CA ARG A 87 32.63 -11.13 -34.79
C ARG A 87 31.38 -11.75 -34.15
N LEU A 88 31.52 -12.89 -33.47
CA LEU A 88 30.42 -13.52 -32.75
C LEU A 88 29.92 -12.63 -31.60
N ALA A 89 30.82 -12.03 -30.82
CA ALA A 89 30.48 -11.13 -29.73
C ALA A 89 29.76 -9.87 -30.24
N GLN A 90 30.16 -9.30 -31.38
CA GLN A 90 29.45 -8.17 -32.00
C GLN A 90 28.05 -8.55 -32.48
N GLN A 91 27.91 -9.69 -33.18
CA GLN A 91 26.60 -10.13 -33.70
C GLN A 91 25.61 -10.49 -32.58
N GLN A 92 26.11 -11.03 -31.47
CA GLN A 92 25.30 -11.40 -30.31
C GLN A 92 25.06 -10.22 -29.37
N GLY A 93 26.03 -9.32 -29.26
CA GLY A 93 25.93 -8.06 -28.52
C GLY A 93 24.78 -7.20 -29.05
N SER A 94 24.61 -7.09 -30.37
CA SER A 94 23.47 -6.34 -30.94
C SER A 94 22.12 -6.97 -30.58
N ARG A 95 21.98 -8.29 -30.71
CA ARG A 95 20.74 -9.01 -30.32
C ARG A 95 20.45 -8.90 -28.83
N PHE A 96 21.48 -9.01 -28.01
CA PHE A 96 21.41 -8.86 -26.56
C PHE A 96 20.92 -7.46 -26.17
N LEU A 97 21.53 -6.42 -26.73
CA LEU A 97 21.17 -5.03 -26.45
C LEU A 97 19.75 -4.71 -26.93
N ASP A 98 19.35 -5.16 -28.12
CA ASP A 98 17.97 -5.04 -28.58
C ASP A 98 16.97 -5.69 -27.62
N GLY A 99 17.32 -6.89 -27.11
CA GLY A 99 16.51 -7.60 -26.12
C GLY A 99 16.42 -6.87 -24.78
N ILE A 100 17.49 -6.21 -24.35
CA ILE A 100 17.49 -5.38 -23.14
C ILE A 100 16.68 -4.11 -23.35
N VAL A 101 16.88 -3.38 -24.46
CA VAL A 101 16.14 -2.14 -24.76
C VAL A 101 14.63 -2.40 -24.79
N ARG A 102 14.19 -3.50 -25.43
CA ARG A 102 12.75 -3.86 -25.44
C ARG A 102 12.22 -4.17 -24.03
N ARG A 103 12.97 -4.93 -23.22
CA ARG A 103 12.56 -5.25 -21.84
C ARG A 103 12.59 -4.04 -20.93
N ALA A 104 13.60 -3.19 -21.05
CA ALA A 104 13.72 -1.92 -20.33
C ALA A 104 12.57 -0.97 -20.68
N ALA A 105 12.23 -0.85 -21.97
CA ALA A 105 11.08 -0.07 -22.43
C ALA A 105 9.76 -0.62 -21.86
N SER A 106 9.58 -1.95 -21.87
CA SER A 106 8.41 -2.60 -21.27
C SER A 106 8.34 -2.37 -19.75
N ALA A 107 9.45 -2.50 -19.04
CA ALA A 107 9.54 -2.25 -17.61
C ALA A 107 9.24 -0.79 -17.25
N ARG A 108 9.75 0.17 -18.04
CA ARG A 108 9.44 1.61 -17.88
C ARG A 108 7.98 1.91 -18.16
N ALA A 109 7.40 1.33 -19.22
CA ALA A 109 5.97 1.48 -19.51
C ALA A 109 5.10 0.92 -18.38
N GLY A 110 5.51 -0.21 -17.77
CA GLY A 110 4.89 -0.75 -16.56
C GLY A 110 4.98 0.22 -15.38
N ALA A 111 6.17 0.70 -15.07
CA ALA A 111 6.39 1.64 -13.97
C ALA A 111 5.62 2.97 -14.15
N GLN A 112 5.55 3.50 -15.37
CA GLN A 112 4.77 4.71 -15.67
C GLN A 112 3.26 4.47 -15.49
N ARG A 113 2.75 3.30 -15.87
CA ARG A 113 1.34 2.92 -15.60
C ARG A 113 1.07 2.84 -14.10
N ASP A 114 1.99 2.26 -13.33
CA ASP A 114 1.86 2.16 -11.87
C ASP A 114 1.84 3.54 -11.21
N VAL A 115 2.70 4.47 -11.66
CA VAL A 115 2.71 5.86 -11.17
C VAL A 115 1.41 6.58 -11.49
N ALA A 116 0.94 6.51 -12.75
CA ALA A 116 -0.32 7.15 -13.16
C ALA A 116 -1.53 6.57 -12.39
N LEU A 117 -1.52 5.27 -12.12
CA LEU A 117 -2.57 4.61 -11.37
C LEU A 117 -2.52 5.00 -9.88
N MET A 118 -1.33 5.14 -9.28
CA MET A 118 -1.17 5.67 -7.92
C MET A 118 -1.63 7.13 -7.81
N GLU A 119 -1.35 7.97 -8.81
CA GLU A 119 -1.86 9.35 -8.85
C GLU A 119 -3.39 9.39 -8.94
N THR A 120 -3.97 8.50 -9.76
CA THR A 120 -5.43 8.34 -9.85
C THR A 120 -6.05 7.89 -8.53
N ILE A 121 -5.42 6.92 -7.85
CA ILE A 121 -5.84 6.46 -6.52
C ILE A 121 -5.78 7.61 -5.49
N GLN A 122 -4.68 8.36 -5.46
CA GLN A 122 -4.52 9.49 -4.55
C GLN A 122 -5.55 10.58 -4.80
N LYS A 123 -5.81 10.91 -6.06
CA LYS A 123 -6.84 11.88 -6.45
C LYS A 123 -8.23 11.42 -6.02
N ASN A 124 -8.58 10.16 -6.28
CA ASN A 124 -9.88 9.62 -5.88
C ASN A 124 -10.06 9.61 -4.36
N LEU A 125 -9.00 9.33 -3.59
CA LEU A 125 -9.04 9.40 -2.13
C LEU A 125 -9.19 10.84 -1.63
N ALA A 126 -8.46 11.79 -2.20
CA ALA A 126 -8.59 13.21 -1.86
C ALA A 126 -9.99 13.75 -2.19
N ASP A 127 -10.55 13.34 -3.32
CA ASP A 127 -11.94 13.62 -3.68
C ASP A 127 -12.88 13.04 -2.60
N ILE A 128 -12.76 11.76 -2.24
CA ILE A 128 -13.61 11.13 -1.22
C ILE A 128 -13.52 11.87 0.13
N GLU A 129 -12.34 12.36 0.51
CA GLU A 129 -12.16 13.07 1.79
C GLU A 129 -12.77 14.46 1.82
N THR A 130 -12.79 15.15 0.69
CA THR A 130 -13.26 16.54 0.57
C THR A 130 -14.70 16.64 0.08
N SER A 131 -15.25 15.52 -0.38
CA SER A 131 -16.51 15.46 -1.08
C SER A 131 -17.72 15.39 -0.15
N THR A 132 -18.75 16.16 -0.49
CA THR A 132 -20.12 16.05 0.02
C THR A 132 -21.01 15.17 -0.88
N LEU A 133 -20.40 14.25 -1.65
CA LEU A 133 -21.14 13.37 -2.55
C LEU A 133 -22.08 12.46 -1.76
N PRO A 134 -23.20 12.05 -2.37
CA PRO A 134 -24.10 11.10 -1.74
C PRO A 134 -23.39 9.75 -1.51
N PRO A 135 -23.77 9.00 -0.45
CA PRO A 135 -23.04 7.81 0.02
C PRO A 135 -22.82 6.71 -1.02
N ASP A 136 -23.76 6.56 -1.95
CA ASP A 136 -23.72 5.61 -3.06
C ASP A 136 -22.58 5.91 -4.05
N GLN A 137 -22.34 7.18 -4.35
CA GLN A 137 -21.21 7.59 -5.21
C GLN A 137 -19.87 7.44 -4.52
N ILE A 138 -19.82 7.61 -3.19
CA ILE A 138 -18.62 7.37 -2.40
C ILE A 138 -18.25 5.88 -2.43
N LEU A 139 -19.22 4.97 -2.29
CA LEU A 139 -18.99 3.51 -2.38
C LEU A 139 -18.38 3.10 -3.73
N SER A 140 -18.97 3.58 -4.84
CA SER A 140 -18.46 3.28 -6.19
C SER A 140 -17.01 3.76 -6.39
N LYS A 141 -16.68 4.97 -5.92
CA LYS A 141 -15.28 5.47 -5.96
C LYS A 141 -14.36 4.64 -5.07
N LEU A 142 -14.82 4.19 -3.90
CA LEU A 142 -14.05 3.32 -3.00
C LEU A 142 -13.71 1.97 -3.64
N ASP A 143 -14.66 1.39 -4.38
CA ASP A 143 -14.46 0.13 -5.10
C ASP A 143 -13.42 0.29 -6.22
N GLY A 144 -13.47 1.42 -6.95
CA GLY A 144 -12.45 1.77 -7.93
C GLY A 144 -11.05 1.94 -7.33
N VAL A 145 -10.96 2.56 -6.15
CA VAL A 145 -9.70 2.67 -5.39
C VAL A 145 -9.21 1.29 -4.95
N GLN A 146 -10.09 0.41 -4.46
CA GLN A 146 -9.72 -0.94 -4.04
C GLN A 146 -9.18 -1.78 -5.22
N ALA A 147 -9.84 -1.72 -6.37
CA ALA A 147 -9.38 -2.41 -7.58
C ALA A 147 -8.01 -1.88 -8.04
N GLY A 148 -7.79 -0.57 -7.98
CA GLY A 148 -6.50 0.05 -8.27
C GLY A 148 -5.41 -0.42 -7.32
N VAL A 149 -5.68 -0.43 -6.01
CA VAL A 149 -4.72 -0.90 -5.00
C VAL A 149 -4.38 -2.38 -5.21
N GLN A 150 -5.35 -3.22 -5.56
CA GLN A 150 -5.09 -4.62 -5.89
C GLN A 150 -4.19 -4.77 -7.12
N ALA A 151 -4.33 -3.91 -8.13
CA ALA A 151 -3.46 -3.92 -9.30
C ALA A 151 -2.00 -3.57 -8.95
N VAL A 152 -1.77 -2.58 -8.08
CA VAL A 152 -0.41 -2.17 -7.64
C VAL A 152 0.13 -3.05 -6.49
N SER A 153 -0.73 -3.85 -5.84
CA SER A 153 -0.39 -4.62 -4.63
C SER A 153 0.77 -5.60 -4.78
N ARG A 154 1.10 -5.99 -6.02
CA ARG A 154 2.25 -6.84 -6.35
C ARG A 154 3.57 -6.06 -6.37
N ALA A 155 3.52 -4.76 -6.64
CA ALA A 155 4.68 -3.87 -6.69
C ALA A 155 4.94 -3.18 -5.34
N LEU A 156 3.89 -3.03 -4.50
CA LEU A 156 4.00 -2.40 -3.19
C LEU A 156 4.60 -3.33 -2.12
N PRO A 157 5.49 -2.82 -1.25
CA PRO A 157 5.91 -3.52 -0.04
C PRO A 157 4.70 -3.93 0.84
N PRO A 158 4.75 -5.09 1.52
CA PRO A 158 3.62 -5.63 2.28
C PRO A 158 3.11 -4.65 3.34
N ASP A 159 4.00 -3.99 4.07
CA ASP A 159 3.63 -3.06 5.14
C ASP A 159 2.79 -1.85 4.64
N ILE A 160 3.13 -1.34 3.45
CA ILE A 160 2.42 -0.21 2.83
C ILE A 160 1.05 -0.68 2.33
N ARG A 161 0.99 -1.86 1.71
CA ARG A 161 -0.26 -2.48 1.26
C ARG A 161 -1.22 -2.69 2.43
N ASP A 162 -0.74 -3.23 3.55
CA ASP A 162 -1.56 -3.54 4.71
C ASP A 162 -2.04 -2.26 5.43
N ALA A 163 -1.22 -1.20 5.44
CA ALA A 163 -1.62 0.12 5.92
C ALA A 163 -2.73 0.74 5.04
N PHE A 164 -2.62 0.57 3.72
CA PHE A 164 -3.61 1.09 2.78
C PHE A 164 -4.93 0.32 2.88
N GLN A 165 -4.87 -1.00 2.96
CA GLN A 165 -6.04 -1.86 3.09
C GLN A 165 -6.83 -1.55 4.37
N ARG A 166 -6.14 -1.42 5.52
CA ARG A 166 -6.78 -1.03 6.79
C ARG A 166 -7.52 0.30 6.70
N ARG A 167 -7.02 1.26 5.93
CA ARG A 167 -7.70 2.54 5.72
C ARG A 167 -8.94 2.42 4.86
N ILE A 168 -8.88 1.63 3.79
CA ILE A 168 -10.05 1.35 2.94
C ILE A 168 -11.14 0.68 3.79
N ASP A 169 -10.77 -0.33 4.58
CA ASP A 169 -11.70 -1.07 5.42
C ASP A 169 -12.33 -0.17 6.49
N ALA A 170 -11.53 0.68 7.15
CA ALA A 170 -12.02 1.65 8.13
C ALA A 170 -13.00 2.67 7.51
N LYS A 171 -12.72 3.16 6.30
CA LYS A 171 -13.62 4.09 5.58
C LYS A 171 -14.91 3.40 5.15
N ARG A 172 -14.85 2.16 4.66
CA ARG A 172 -16.04 1.38 4.32
C ARG A 172 -16.91 1.12 5.54
N ALA A 173 -16.30 0.77 6.68
CA ALA A 173 -17.01 0.59 7.94
C ALA A 173 -17.71 1.88 8.41
N ALA A 174 -17.03 3.02 8.36
CA ALA A 174 -17.61 4.32 8.71
C ALA A 174 -18.79 4.70 7.79
N LEU A 175 -18.67 4.47 6.48
CA LEU A 175 -19.72 4.77 5.52
C LEU A 175 -20.96 3.88 5.71
N ASN A 176 -20.75 2.59 5.97
CA ASN A 176 -21.84 1.67 6.29
C ASN A 176 -22.57 2.08 7.57
N ALA A 177 -21.86 2.57 8.59
CA ALA A 177 -22.48 3.07 9.81
C ALA A 177 -23.33 4.32 9.55
N VAL A 178 -22.89 5.24 8.68
CA VAL A 178 -23.69 6.41 8.28
C VAL A 178 -24.95 5.99 7.53
N LEU A 179 -24.83 5.04 6.60
CA LEU A 179 -25.97 4.50 5.85
C LEU A 179 -26.98 3.83 6.77
N GLN A 180 -26.52 3.04 7.75
CA GLN A 180 -27.40 2.43 8.76
C GLN A 180 -28.11 3.49 9.60
N ALA A 181 -27.38 4.49 10.11
CA ALA A 181 -27.97 5.57 10.88
C ALA A 181 -28.98 6.40 10.07
N GLN A 182 -28.76 6.56 8.75
CA GLN A 182 -29.72 7.21 7.88
C GLN A 182 -30.98 6.36 7.68
N ALA A 183 -30.83 5.06 7.44
CA ALA A 183 -31.94 4.13 7.30
C ALA A 183 -32.80 4.09 8.59
N GLU A 184 -32.18 4.08 9.77
CA GLU A 184 -32.88 4.14 11.05
C GLU A 184 -33.67 5.45 11.23
N ARG A 185 -33.11 6.59 10.80
CA ARG A 185 -33.80 7.89 10.84
C ARG A 185 -34.99 7.92 9.89
N GLU A 186 -34.85 7.37 8.69
CA GLU A 186 -35.93 7.28 7.71
C GLU A 186 -37.04 6.34 8.19
N GLN A 187 -36.68 5.20 8.78
CA GLN A 187 -37.63 4.28 9.40
C GLN A 187 -38.40 4.97 10.53
N LYS A 188 -37.70 5.64 11.45
CA LYS A 188 -38.34 6.37 12.55
C LYS A 188 -39.26 7.48 12.04
N ALA A 189 -38.84 8.23 11.02
CA ALA A 189 -39.67 9.25 10.41
C ALA A 189 -40.91 8.67 9.72
N ALA A 190 -40.82 7.47 9.13
CA ALA A 190 -41.95 6.76 8.55
C ALA A 190 -42.91 6.27 9.64
N GLU A 191 -42.40 5.71 10.74
CA GLU A 191 -43.19 5.30 11.91
C GLU A 191 -43.94 6.49 12.52
N ASP A 192 -43.28 7.63 12.71
CA ASP A 192 -43.89 8.87 13.20
C ASP A 192 -45.01 9.37 12.25
N ARG A 193 -44.81 9.25 10.93
CA ARG A 193 -45.87 9.57 9.94
C ARG A 193 -47.06 8.64 10.06
N PHE A 194 -46.84 7.33 10.20
CA PHE A 194 -47.92 6.36 10.40
C PHE A 194 -48.67 6.62 11.71
N ALA A 195 -47.97 6.93 12.80
CA ALA A 195 -48.59 7.27 14.08
C ALA A 195 -49.50 8.51 13.96
N ARG A 196 -49.05 9.55 13.24
CA ARG A 196 -49.86 10.75 12.98
C ARG A 196 -51.09 10.44 12.13
N LEU A 197 -50.96 9.62 11.09
CA LEU A 197 -52.09 9.21 10.25
C LEU A 197 -53.12 8.40 11.04
N ARG A 198 -52.65 7.53 11.94
CA ARG A 198 -53.53 6.74 12.81
C ARG A 198 -54.30 7.64 13.80
N ALA A 199 -53.62 8.57 14.46
CA ALA A 199 -54.27 9.52 15.36
C ALA A 199 -55.29 10.42 14.63
N ALA A 200 -54.99 10.83 13.39
CA ALA A 200 -55.93 11.57 12.55
C ALA A 200 -57.16 10.72 12.17
N ALA A 201 -56.98 9.44 11.86
CA ALA A 201 -58.06 8.50 11.57
C ALA A 201 -58.96 8.26 12.81
N ASP A 202 -58.37 8.09 13.98
CA ASP A 202 -59.11 7.93 15.24
C ASP A 202 -59.92 9.21 15.56
N THR A 203 -59.34 10.39 15.33
CA THR A 203 -60.04 11.67 15.49
C THR A 203 -61.22 11.78 14.52
N ALA A 204 -61.02 11.40 13.24
CA ALA A 204 -62.09 11.41 12.24
C ALA A 204 -63.23 10.44 12.59
N ALA A 205 -62.94 9.30 13.21
CA ALA A 205 -63.95 8.33 13.64
C ALA A 205 -64.84 8.86 14.78
N THR A 206 -64.35 9.81 15.59
CA THR A 206 -65.14 10.45 16.65
C THR A 206 -66.03 11.59 16.15
N VAL A 207 -65.81 12.08 14.93
CA VAL A 207 -66.66 13.10 14.32
C VAL A 207 -67.93 12.42 13.79
N PRO A 208 -69.13 12.80 14.25
CA PRO A 208 -70.36 12.16 13.84
C PRO A 208 -70.56 12.27 12.33
N PRO A 209 -70.99 11.18 11.66
CA PRO A 209 -71.22 11.16 10.22
C PRO A 209 -72.41 12.07 9.88
N GLY A 210 -72.14 13.32 9.52
CA GLY A 210 -73.22 14.28 9.25
C GLY A 210 -72.86 15.72 8.87
N SER A 211 -71.58 16.08 8.69
CA SER A 211 -71.23 17.43 8.25
C SER A 211 -70.13 17.43 7.19
N PRO A 212 -70.49 17.42 5.90
CA PRO A 212 -69.55 17.77 4.85
C PRO A 212 -69.52 19.30 4.74
N SER A 213 -68.40 19.93 5.08
CA SER A 213 -68.11 21.27 4.55
C SER A 213 -66.62 21.51 4.47
N ILE A 214 -65.94 20.79 3.57
CA ILE A 214 -64.91 21.46 2.78
C ILE A 214 -65.69 22.27 1.74
N SER A 215 -66.27 23.39 2.19
CA SER A 215 -66.60 24.46 1.27
C SER A 215 -65.25 25.00 0.84
N ALA A 216 -64.80 24.59 -0.34
CA ALA A 216 -63.68 25.21 -1.03
C ALA A 216 -64.07 26.68 -1.28
N SER A 217 -63.83 27.52 -0.28
CA SER A 217 -63.94 28.97 -0.40
C SER A 217 -62.82 29.42 -1.33
N SER A 218 -63.15 29.56 -2.61
CA SER A 218 -62.44 30.39 -3.58
C SER A 218 -62.53 31.85 -3.12
N GLY A 219 -61.84 32.18 -2.03
CA GLY A 219 -61.64 33.55 -1.57
C GLY A 219 -60.35 34.04 -2.20
N ASP A 220 -60.48 34.98 -3.14
CA ASP A 220 -59.37 35.77 -3.66
C ASP A 220 -58.46 36.27 -2.52
N PRO A 221 -57.12 36.21 -2.68
CA PRO A 221 -56.23 36.77 -1.68
C PRO A 221 -56.39 38.30 -1.66
N PRO A 222 -56.57 38.94 -0.49
CA PRO A 222 -56.58 40.39 -0.42
C PRO A 222 -55.16 40.91 -0.66
N SER A 223 -55.00 41.51 -1.84
CA SER A 223 -54.07 42.61 -2.04
C SER A 223 -54.45 43.74 -1.07
N ASP A 224 -53.65 44.00 -0.05
CA ASP A 224 -53.05 45.33 0.17
C ASP A 224 -52.37 45.51 1.54
N ALA A 225 -51.24 46.22 1.45
CA ALA A 225 -50.60 47.10 2.42
C ALA A 225 -50.07 46.51 3.75
N ARG A 226 -48.76 46.27 3.91
CA ARG A 226 -47.64 47.24 4.07
C ARG A 226 -47.61 47.92 5.45
N GLN A 227 -46.79 47.42 6.37
CA GLN A 227 -45.91 48.27 7.21
C GLN A 227 -44.86 47.48 8.02
N GLY A 228 -43.60 47.62 7.59
CA GLY A 228 -42.50 48.11 8.45
C GLY A 228 -41.84 47.20 9.48
N ARG A 229 -40.73 46.55 9.08
CA ARG A 229 -39.44 46.43 9.82
C ARG A 229 -38.49 45.60 8.94
N SER A 230 -37.58 46.21 8.18
CA SER A 230 -36.20 46.57 8.57
C SER A 230 -35.54 45.51 9.44
N ASP A 231 -34.65 44.75 8.79
CA ASP A 231 -33.29 44.33 9.20
C ASP A 231 -33.04 43.01 8.46
N GLY A 232 -32.27 43.00 7.37
CA GLY A 232 -30.81 43.05 7.42
C GLY A 232 -30.26 41.70 6.95
N ASP A 233 -29.67 41.70 5.76
CA ASP A 233 -28.68 40.75 5.24
C ASP A 233 -29.05 39.37 4.61
N ARG A 234 -28.62 39.25 3.34
CA ARG A 234 -28.17 38.06 2.57
C ARG A 234 -29.19 37.11 1.93
N GLN A 235 -29.67 37.48 0.73
CA GLN A 235 -29.83 36.57 -0.42
C GLN A 235 -28.52 36.63 -1.25
N GLN A 236 -27.82 35.55 -1.62
CA GLN A 236 -28.21 34.37 -2.42
C GLN A 236 -28.76 34.73 -3.81
N ASN A 237 -27.84 34.87 -4.78
CA ASN A 237 -28.13 34.73 -6.21
C ASN A 237 -27.75 33.31 -6.63
N ALA A 238 -28.76 32.50 -6.99
CA ALA A 238 -28.60 31.28 -7.78
C ALA A 238 -29.70 31.30 -8.87
N PRO A 239 -29.37 31.18 -10.17
CA PRO A 239 -30.39 31.03 -11.20
C PRO A 239 -30.69 29.54 -11.48
N LEU A 240 -31.98 29.22 -11.47
CA LEU A 240 -32.58 28.01 -12.04
C LEU A 240 -32.52 28.08 -13.58
N VAL A 241 -31.97 27.05 -14.21
CA VAL A 241 -32.13 26.74 -15.64
C VAL A 241 -32.76 25.35 -15.74
N PRO A 242 -33.82 25.13 -16.56
CA PRO A 242 -34.47 23.83 -16.69
C PRO A 242 -33.67 22.88 -17.62
N PRO A 243 -33.77 21.55 -17.43
CA PRO A 243 -33.00 20.59 -18.21
C PRO A 243 -33.66 20.29 -19.55
N GLN A 244 -32.91 20.49 -20.65
CA GLN A 244 -33.22 19.89 -21.95
C GLN A 244 -32.65 18.47 -22.02
N GLN A 245 -33.48 17.52 -22.44
CA GLN A 245 -33.10 16.16 -22.78
C GLN A 245 -32.26 16.14 -24.06
N PRO A 246 -31.17 15.36 -24.15
CA PRO A 246 -30.59 15.00 -25.43
C PRO A 246 -31.16 13.66 -25.93
N VAL A 247 -31.58 13.70 -27.19
CA VAL A 247 -31.93 12.59 -28.08
C VAL A 247 -30.74 11.63 -28.21
N VAL A 248 -30.99 10.34 -27.99
CA VAL A 248 -30.06 9.24 -28.28
C VAL A 248 -29.97 9.05 -29.79
N VAL A 249 -28.89 9.52 -30.41
CA VAL A 249 -28.50 9.13 -31.77
C VAL A 249 -27.54 7.96 -31.65
N ALA A 250 -27.95 6.82 -32.19
CA ALA A 250 -27.16 5.60 -32.29
C ALA A 250 -25.91 5.85 -33.14
N SER A 251 -24.73 5.73 -32.52
CA SER A 251 -23.45 5.64 -33.22
C SER A 251 -22.99 4.18 -33.24
N THR A 252 -22.92 3.68 -34.46
CA THR A 252 -22.37 2.41 -34.94
C THR A 252 -20.96 2.15 -34.37
N PRO A 253 -20.61 0.89 -34.04
CA PRO A 253 -19.26 0.54 -33.61
C PRO A 253 -18.26 0.61 -34.78
N PRO A 254 -17.01 1.06 -34.57
CA PRO A 254 -15.99 0.96 -35.61
C PRO A 254 -15.54 -0.49 -35.77
N SER A 255 -15.55 -0.90 -37.03
CA SER A 255 -15.09 -2.18 -37.57
C SER A 255 -13.66 -2.51 -37.13
N PHE A 256 -13.48 -3.74 -36.62
CA PHE A 256 -12.18 -4.37 -36.53
C PHE A 256 -11.57 -4.50 -37.93
N VAL A 257 -10.46 -3.81 -38.19
CA VAL A 257 -9.62 -4.07 -39.34
C VAL A 257 -8.85 -5.36 -39.06
N HIS A 258 -9.26 -6.43 -39.74
CA HIS A 258 -8.49 -7.63 -39.94
C HIS A 258 -7.22 -7.27 -40.73
N VAL A 259 -6.06 -7.31 -40.08
CA VAL A 259 -4.77 -7.38 -40.78
C VAL A 259 -4.43 -8.85 -40.93
N THR A 260 -4.83 -9.39 -42.09
CA THR A 260 -4.27 -10.63 -42.64
C THR A 260 -2.93 -10.30 -43.30
N GLY A 261 -1.85 -10.94 -42.85
CA GLY A 261 -0.56 -10.91 -43.55
C GLY A 261 0.49 -11.79 -42.88
N PRO A 262 1.35 -12.48 -43.64
CA PRO A 262 1.74 -13.86 -43.37
C PRO A 262 3.21 -14.02 -42.94
N MET A 263 3.59 -15.29 -42.72
CA MET A 263 4.95 -15.86 -42.64
C MET A 263 5.47 -16.20 -41.24
N THR A 264 5.10 -17.40 -40.78
CA THR A 264 5.96 -18.25 -39.95
C THR A 264 6.97 -18.98 -40.84
N PRO A 265 8.29 -18.83 -40.63
CA PRO A 265 9.23 -19.83 -41.09
C PRO A 265 9.30 -20.98 -40.07
N THR A 266 8.99 -22.16 -40.58
CA THR A 266 9.35 -23.48 -40.05
C THR A 266 10.79 -23.49 -39.53
N VAL A 267 10.98 -23.77 -38.24
CA VAL A 267 12.28 -24.19 -37.71
C VAL A 267 12.18 -25.66 -37.32
N VAL A 268 12.90 -26.43 -38.12
CA VAL A 268 13.19 -27.86 -37.98
C VAL A 268 13.91 -28.09 -36.65
N ALA A 269 13.36 -28.98 -35.83
CA ALA A 269 14.08 -29.60 -34.73
C ALA A 269 14.97 -30.73 -35.29
N PRO A 270 16.27 -30.80 -34.95
CA PRO A 270 17.01 -32.04 -35.05
C PRO A 270 16.92 -32.81 -33.73
N ASN A 271 16.66 -34.10 -33.90
CA ASN A 271 16.59 -35.15 -32.91
C ASN A 271 17.93 -35.48 -32.24
N HIS A 272 17.79 -36.12 -31.06
CA HIS A 272 18.67 -37.17 -30.48
C HIS A 272 19.96 -36.79 -29.74
N PRO A 273 20.51 -37.70 -28.88
CA PRO A 273 19.88 -38.73 -28.04
C PRO A 273 20.42 -38.78 -26.58
N GLU A 274 19.70 -39.54 -25.75
CA GLU A 274 20.15 -40.49 -24.71
C GLU A 274 21.46 -40.26 -23.93
N ASP A 275 21.33 -40.20 -22.59
CA ASP A 275 21.82 -41.22 -21.63
C ASP A 275 22.32 -40.62 -20.31
N ALA A 276 21.69 -41.06 -19.21
CA ALA A 276 22.33 -41.59 -18.00
C ALA A 276 21.50 -41.32 -16.73
N LYS A 277 20.71 -42.32 -16.37
CA LYS A 277 20.30 -42.67 -14.99
C LYS A 277 21.58 -43.00 -14.18
N PRO A 278 21.62 -42.86 -12.84
CA PRO A 278 21.03 -43.91 -12.00
C PRO A 278 20.48 -43.50 -10.60
N ALA A 279 19.69 -44.44 -10.07
CA ALA A 279 19.48 -44.81 -8.65
C ALA A 279 19.00 -43.73 -7.65
N ALA A 280 17.72 -43.68 -7.28
CA ALA A 280 17.05 -44.60 -6.34
C ALA A 280 17.73 -44.70 -4.96
N ARG A 281 17.13 -44.05 -3.94
CA ARG A 281 17.20 -44.52 -2.55
C ARG A 281 16.04 -44.01 -1.69
N SER A 282 15.23 -44.99 -1.28
CA SER A 282 14.67 -45.17 0.06
C SER A 282 13.64 -44.16 0.60
N VAL A 283 12.38 -44.50 0.34
CA VAL A 283 11.20 -44.11 1.10
C VAL A 283 11.24 -44.79 2.49
N VAL A 284 11.32 -44.01 3.57
CA VAL A 284 10.97 -44.49 4.91
C VAL A 284 9.54 -44.04 5.21
N ARG A 285 8.61 -44.98 5.05
CA ARG A 285 7.20 -44.88 5.45
C ARG A 285 7.14 -45.18 6.95
N LEU A 286 6.90 -44.17 7.78
CA LEU A 286 6.48 -44.36 9.17
C LEU A 286 4.96 -44.53 9.19
N ALA A 287 4.52 -45.67 9.74
CA ALA A 287 3.12 -46.04 9.89
C ALA A 287 2.41 -45.13 10.92
N PRO A 288 1.14 -44.78 10.70
CA PRO A 288 0.31 -44.17 11.73
C PRO A 288 -0.13 -45.24 12.72
N SER A 289 0.40 -45.20 13.94
CA SER A 289 -0.14 -45.99 15.05
C SER A 289 -1.47 -45.38 15.48
N GLY A 290 -2.56 -45.98 15.01
CA GLY A 290 -3.89 -45.75 15.54
C GLY A 290 -3.95 -46.22 16.99
N THR A 291 -4.10 -45.28 17.92
CA THR A 291 -4.60 -45.56 19.25
C THR A 291 -5.90 -44.77 19.40
N SER A 292 -7.00 -45.48 19.12
CA SER A 292 -8.35 -45.08 19.47
C SER A 292 -8.45 -45.09 21.00
N LEU A 293 -8.55 -43.90 21.60
CA LEU A 293 -8.94 -43.71 22.99
C LEU A 293 -10.14 -42.76 23.00
N ASN A 294 -11.24 -43.30 23.52
CA ASN A 294 -12.55 -42.71 23.72
C ASN A 294 -12.54 -41.20 24.05
N PRO A 295 -13.43 -40.38 23.44
CA PRO A 295 -13.70 -39.06 23.98
C PRO A 295 -14.54 -39.18 25.28
N PRO A 296 -14.10 -38.61 26.42
CA PRO A 296 -14.98 -38.42 27.56
C PRO A 296 -16.07 -37.39 27.18
N LYS A 297 -17.27 -37.93 27.03
CA LYS A 297 -18.56 -37.23 27.03
C LYS A 297 -18.64 -36.39 28.32
N ASN A 298 -19.03 -35.12 28.20
CA ASN A 298 -19.24 -34.13 29.26
C ASN A 298 -17.99 -33.50 29.90
N ARG A 299 -17.37 -32.56 29.18
CA ARG A 299 -16.95 -31.31 29.83
C ARG A 299 -17.81 -30.18 29.29
N THR A 300 -18.72 -29.73 30.13
CA THR A 300 -19.39 -28.43 30.03
C THR A 300 -18.29 -27.42 29.75
N ALA A 301 -18.21 -26.94 28.51
CA ALA A 301 -17.36 -25.83 28.16
C ALA A 301 -17.80 -24.67 29.06
N SER A 302 -16.99 -24.35 30.06
CA SER A 302 -17.05 -23.06 30.72
C SER A 302 -16.81 -22.05 29.62
N VAL A 303 -17.91 -21.55 29.04
CA VAL A 303 -17.94 -20.41 28.15
C VAL A 303 -17.34 -19.28 28.96
N LEU A 304 -16.03 -19.08 28.82
CA LEU A 304 -15.41 -17.83 29.22
C LEU A 304 -16.20 -16.74 28.48
N PRO A 305 -16.73 -15.71 29.16
CA PRO A 305 -17.25 -14.57 28.46
C PRO A 305 -16.16 -14.09 27.48
N PRO A 306 -16.51 -13.68 26.25
CA PRO A 306 -15.55 -13.10 25.34
C PRO A 306 -14.79 -12.04 26.13
N ALA A 307 -13.46 -12.14 26.17
CA ALA A 307 -12.66 -11.07 26.72
C ALA A 307 -13.05 -9.83 25.91
N ASP A 308 -13.79 -8.91 26.55
CA ASP A 308 -14.03 -7.57 26.02
C ASP A 308 -12.65 -6.95 25.84
N GLU A 309 -12.04 -7.18 24.67
CA GLU A 309 -10.97 -6.37 24.12
C GLU A 309 -11.60 -5.02 23.76
N GLY A 310 -12.03 -4.29 24.80
CA GLY A 310 -12.42 -2.91 24.68
C GLY A 310 -11.27 -2.11 24.06
N PRO A 311 -11.56 -1.04 23.32
CA PRO A 311 -10.60 -0.27 22.55
C PRO A 311 -9.71 0.58 23.49
N ILE A 312 -8.83 -0.08 24.25
CA ILE A 312 -7.75 0.59 24.99
C ILE A 312 -6.79 1.29 23.98
N ALA A 313 -6.84 0.89 22.70
CA ALA A 313 -6.09 1.48 21.60
C ALA A 313 -6.48 2.92 21.23
N ASP A 314 -7.66 3.41 21.62
CA ASP A 314 -8.19 4.68 21.11
C ASP A 314 -8.01 5.88 22.05
N HIS A 315 -7.33 5.72 23.19
CA HIS A 315 -6.99 6.86 24.05
C HIS A 315 -5.67 7.50 23.61
N PRO A 316 -5.68 8.64 22.88
CA PRO A 316 -4.45 9.27 22.36
C PRO A 316 -3.49 9.66 23.49
N ILE A 317 -4.04 9.99 24.67
CA ILE A 317 -3.26 10.29 25.87
C ILE A 317 -2.47 9.07 26.34
N LEU A 318 -3.10 7.88 26.35
CA LEU A 318 -2.44 6.65 26.77
C LEU A 318 -1.31 6.28 25.82
N SER A 319 -1.53 6.41 24.51
CA SER A 319 -0.50 6.20 23.49
C SER A 319 0.70 7.14 23.68
N ILE A 320 0.44 8.43 23.96
CA ILE A 320 1.48 9.41 24.27
C ILE A 320 2.26 9.02 25.53
N LEU A 321 1.56 8.62 26.60
CA LEU A 321 2.20 8.19 27.85
C LEU A 321 3.07 6.95 27.65
N ILE A 322 2.61 5.97 26.86
CA ILE A 322 3.39 4.78 26.51
C ILE A 322 4.63 5.18 25.70
N ALA A 323 4.51 6.08 24.73
CA ALA A 323 5.65 6.55 23.95
C ALA A 323 6.69 7.28 24.83
N ILE A 324 6.24 8.17 25.72
CA ILE A 324 7.12 8.86 26.68
C ILE A 324 7.81 7.84 27.59
N TYR A 325 7.06 6.85 28.08
CA TYR A 325 7.60 5.77 28.91
C TYR A 325 8.72 5.00 28.20
N ILE A 326 8.50 4.59 26.94
CA ILE A 326 9.50 3.87 26.13
C ILE A 326 10.76 4.74 25.93
N LEU A 327 10.59 6.04 25.66
CA LEU A 327 11.72 6.96 25.49
C LEU A 327 12.52 7.11 26.79
N VAL A 328 11.86 7.30 27.93
CA VAL A 328 12.53 7.42 29.24
C VAL A 328 13.24 6.12 29.61
N ALA A 329 12.59 4.98 29.42
CA ALA A 329 13.21 3.66 29.63
C ALA A 329 14.43 3.47 28.72
N GLY A 330 14.32 3.85 27.44
CA GLY A 330 15.42 3.83 26.49
C GLY A 330 16.60 4.69 26.92
N VAL A 331 16.36 5.91 27.41
CA VAL A 331 17.41 6.81 27.92
C VAL A 331 18.12 6.22 29.13
N ILE A 332 17.38 5.59 30.06
CA ILE A 332 17.95 4.95 31.26
C ILE A 332 18.80 3.72 30.87
N VAL A 333 18.35 2.92 29.92
CA VAL A 333 19.03 1.68 29.47
C VAL A 333 20.14 1.96 28.44
N LEU A 334 20.15 3.13 27.82
CA LEU A 334 21.15 3.54 26.83
C LEU A 334 22.60 3.29 27.24
N PRO A 335 23.09 3.69 28.44
CA PRO A 335 24.48 3.42 28.83
C PRO A 335 24.84 1.92 28.88
N LEU A 336 23.86 1.05 29.15
CA LEU A 336 24.05 -0.40 29.19
C LEU A 336 24.18 -0.98 27.78
N VAL A 337 23.35 -0.54 26.84
CA VAL A 337 23.32 -1.02 25.45
C VAL A 337 24.38 -0.36 24.58
N ARG A 338 24.70 0.92 24.83
CA ARG A 338 25.65 1.69 24.02
C ARG A 338 27.05 1.08 24.03
N ARG A 339 27.52 0.57 25.17
CA ARG A 339 28.85 -0.03 25.30
C ARG A 339 29.05 -1.25 24.38
N PRO A 340 28.22 -2.30 24.42
CA PRO A 340 28.36 -3.45 23.54
C PRO A 340 28.12 -3.11 22.07
N VAL A 341 27.15 -2.22 21.76
CA VAL A 341 26.88 -1.81 20.37
C VAL A 341 28.06 -1.03 19.79
N MET A 342 28.68 -0.13 20.55
CA MET A 342 29.88 0.58 20.11
C MET A 342 31.11 -0.33 20.00
N ALA A 343 31.24 -1.34 20.87
CA ALA A 343 32.29 -2.35 20.76
C ALA A 343 32.15 -3.15 19.47
N TRP A 344 30.92 -3.60 19.15
CA TRP A 344 30.61 -4.25 17.89
C TRP A 344 30.87 -3.33 16.69
N TYR A 345 30.42 -2.07 16.74
CA TYR A 345 30.65 -1.10 15.66
C TYR A 345 32.13 -0.88 15.38
N ARG A 346 32.96 -0.76 16.43
CA ARG A 346 34.42 -0.63 16.32
C ARG A 346 35.10 -1.89 15.78
N SER A 347 34.50 -3.07 15.93
CA SER A 347 35.04 -4.31 15.35
C SER A 347 34.85 -4.41 13.84
N GLN A 348 33.89 -3.67 13.28
CA GLN A 348 33.60 -3.66 11.85
C GLN A 348 34.48 -2.64 11.12
N ARG A 349 35.05 -3.04 9.97
CA ARG A 349 35.76 -2.12 9.07
C ARG A 349 34.80 -1.59 8.02
N TRP A 350 34.60 -0.28 8.01
CA TRP A 350 33.70 0.38 7.07
C TRP A 350 34.49 1.12 6.01
N TYR A 351 34.24 0.79 4.74
CA TYR A 351 34.82 1.53 3.61
C TYR A 351 33.86 2.67 3.22
N VAL A 352 34.20 3.89 3.63
CA VAL A 352 33.47 5.09 3.24
C VAL A 352 34.11 5.67 1.99
N ARG A 353 33.49 5.46 0.82
CA ARG A 353 33.87 6.12 -0.43
C ARG A 353 33.11 7.44 -0.57
N GLY A 354 33.83 8.53 -0.81
CA GLY A 354 33.25 9.84 -1.11
C GLY A 354 34.00 10.51 -2.24
N LYS A 355 33.32 11.38 -2.98
CA LYS A 355 33.89 12.10 -4.13
C LYS A 355 34.78 13.26 -3.68
N ASP A 356 34.41 13.88 -2.55
CA ASP A 356 35.09 15.03 -1.95
C ASP A 356 35.39 14.80 -0.46
N PRO A 357 36.38 15.48 0.12
CA PRO A 357 36.68 15.39 1.56
C PRO A 357 35.47 15.72 2.45
N ILE A 358 34.63 16.67 2.02
CA ILE A 358 33.42 17.09 2.73
C ILE A 358 32.34 15.98 2.68
N ASP A 359 32.18 15.29 1.55
CA ASP A 359 31.25 14.16 1.40
C ASP A 359 31.69 12.98 2.30
N ILE A 360 32.99 12.72 2.38
CA ILE A 360 33.55 11.70 3.28
C ILE A 360 33.23 12.06 4.74
N LEU A 361 33.42 13.33 5.13
CA LEU A 361 33.13 13.80 6.48
C LEU A 361 31.64 13.63 6.82
N PHE A 362 30.72 14.05 5.95
CA PHE A 362 29.29 13.89 6.18
C PHE A 362 28.87 12.43 6.24
N LYS A 363 29.42 11.56 5.39
CA LYS A 363 29.16 10.12 5.44
C LYS A 363 29.66 9.48 6.73
N GLN A 364 30.82 9.89 7.24
CA GLN A 364 31.32 9.42 8.54
C GLN A 364 30.44 9.88 9.69
N ILE A 365 30.02 11.15 9.70
CA ILE A 365 29.09 11.68 10.71
C ILE A 365 27.74 10.95 10.64
N GLY A 366 27.20 10.77 9.43
CA GLY A 366 25.93 10.08 9.20
C GLY A 366 25.99 8.61 9.62
N MET A 367 27.07 7.90 9.31
CA MET A 367 27.26 6.52 9.75
C MET A 367 27.32 6.42 11.27
N ARG A 368 28.04 7.33 11.93
CA ARG A 368 28.09 7.38 13.40
C ARG A 368 26.72 7.69 14.00
N ALA A 369 25.99 8.66 13.43
CA ALA A 369 24.65 9.02 13.88
C ALA A 369 23.66 7.85 13.73
N ASN A 370 23.72 7.13 12.61
CA ASN A 370 22.88 5.95 12.37
C ASN A 370 23.15 4.83 13.39
N VAL A 371 24.41 4.62 13.76
CA VAL A 371 24.78 3.62 14.78
C VAL A 371 24.34 4.05 16.17
N GLU A 372 24.44 5.34 16.51
CA GLU A 372 23.91 5.86 17.77
C GLU A 372 22.37 5.77 17.83
N PHE A 373 21.68 6.05 16.74
CA PHE A 373 20.24 5.86 16.62
C PHE A 373 19.84 4.38 16.75
N PHE A 374 20.59 3.48 16.13
CA PHE A 374 20.39 2.04 16.27
C PHE A 374 20.57 1.58 17.72
N ALA A 375 21.63 2.03 18.40
CA ALA A 375 21.86 1.74 19.81
C ALA A 375 20.69 2.24 20.69
N PHE A 376 20.15 3.41 20.37
CA PHE A 376 18.98 3.97 21.05
C PHE A 376 17.71 3.12 20.83
N MET A 377 17.43 2.69 19.60
CA MET A 377 16.29 1.80 19.31
C MET A 377 16.40 0.47 20.07
N VAL A 378 17.59 -0.14 20.11
CA VAL A 378 17.83 -1.36 20.90
C VAL A 378 17.64 -1.10 22.39
N ALA A 379 18.08 0.06 22.91
CA ALA A 379 17.86 0.44 24.30
C ALA A 379 16.37 0.62 24.64
N CYS A 380 15.58 1.22 23.74
CA CYS A 380 14.12 1.32 23.88
C CYS A 380 13.46 -0.06 23.92
N LEU A 381 13.86 -0.99 23.06
CA LEU A 381 13.33 -2.36 23.04
C LEU A 381 13.65 -3.11 24.33
N VAL A 382 14.92 -3.08 24.77
CA VAL A 382 15.34 -3.74 26.02
C VAL A 382 14.68 -3.10 27.24
N GLY A 383 14.56 -1.76 27.26
CA GLY A 383 13.87 -1.03 28.32
C GLY A 383 12.38 -1.36 28.40
N ALA A 384 11.69 -1.42 27.27
CA ALA A 384 10.28 -1.81 27.21
C ALA A 384 10.07 -3.27 27.67
N LEU A 385 10.94 -4.19 27.21
CA LEU A 385 10.89 -5.60 27.63
C LEU A 385 11.14 -5.75 29.13
N GLY A 386 12.14 -5.05 29.68
CA GLY A 386 12.44 -5.05 31.11
C GLY A 386 11.30 -4.48 31.95
N GLY A 387 10.65 -3.42 31.48
CA GLY A 387 9.44 -2.85 32.08
C GLY A 387 8.29 -3.84 32.12
N TRP A 388 8.04 -4.54 31.00
CA TRP A 388 7.00 -5.56 30.92
C TRP A 388 7.25 -6.74 31.85
N ILE A 389 8.50 -7.26 31.88
CA ILE A 389 8.90 -8.34 32.81
C ILE A 389 8.72 -7.90 34.27
N TYR A 390 9.10 -6.67 34.61
CA TYR A 390 8.92 -6.14 35.97
C TYR A 390 7.43 -6.08 36.38
N VAL A 391 6.56 -5.60 35.49
CA VAL A 391 5.10 -5.59 35.73
C VAL A 391 4.57 -7.01 35.90
N PHE A 392 5.01 -7.96 35.08
CA PHE A 392 4.57 -9.35 35.15
C PHE A 392 5.02 -10.03 36.45
N MET A 393 6.28 -9.85 36.87
CA MET A 393 6.77 -10.39 38.15
C MET A 393 6.04 -9.77 39.35
N ARG A 394 5.75 -8.47 39.31
CA ARG A 394 4.98 -7.79 40.35
C ARG A 394 3.53 -8.28 40.41
N ALA A 395 2.90 -8.53 39.25
CA ALA A 395 1.55 -9.08 39.19
C ALA A 395 1.46 -10.50 39.77
N GLN A 396 2.51 -11.31 39.60
CA GLN A 396 2.58 -12.66 40.17
C GLN A 396 2.88 -12.68 41.67
N GLY A 397 3.73 -11.77 42.15
CA GLY A 397 4.06 -11.64 43.58
C GLY A 397 2.91 -11.08 44.43
N GLY A 398 1.81 -10.62 43.80
CA GLY A 398 0.63 -10.07 44.45
C GLY A 398 -0.49 -11.08 44.72
N LYS A 399 -0.31 -12.39 44.54
CA LYS A 399 -1.27 -13.36 45.10
C LYS A 399 -1.13 -13.30 46.63
N PRO A 400 -2.10 -12.75 47.39
CA PRO A 400 -2.06 -12.89 48.83
C PRO A 400 -2.05 -14.40 49.11
N ALA A 401 -1.08 -14.85 49.91
CA ALA A 401 -1.14 -16.20 50.45
C ALA A 401 -2.52 -16.33 51.10
N VAL A 402 -3.39 -17.13 50.50
CA VAL A 402 -4.65 -17.53 51.11
C VAL A 402 -4.22 -18.28 52.36
N VAL A 403 -4.25 -17.57 53.50
CA VAL A 403 -4.10 -18.18 54.81
C VAL A 403 -5.29 -19.12 54.91
N SER A 404 -5.04 -20.40 54.68
CA SER A 404 -5.96 -21.47 55.02
C SER A 404 -6.10 -21.43 56.54
N THR A 405 -7.08 -20.70 57.03
CA THR A 405 -7.58 -20.88 58.39
C THR A 405 -8.15 -22.28 58.43
N ALA A 406 -7.39 -23.18 59.04
CA ALA A 406 -7.87 -24.51 59.38
C ALA A 406 -8.93 -24.36 60.47
N ASP A 407 -10.18 -24.68 60.13
CA ASP A 407 -11.20 -25.11 61.08
C ASP A 407 -11.27 -26.65 61.06
#